data_AF-A0A918IK76-F1
#
_entry.id   AF-A0A918IK76-F1
#
_cell.length_a   1.000
_cell.length_b   1.000
_cell.length_c   1.000
_cell.angle_alpha   90.00
_cell.angle_beta   90.00
_cell.angle_gamma   90.00
#
_symmetry.space_group_name_H-M   'P 1'
#
loop_
_entity.id
_entity.type
_entity.pdbx_description
1 polymer ?
#
loop_
_entity_poly.entity_id
_entity_poly.type
_entity_poly.pdbx_seq_one_letter_code
_entity_poly.pdbx_strand_id
1 'polypeptide(L)'
;MSYVKIIECTTPTELFRHYDGQSGVQPAYIELDLPNGTLSADYNAEIGNGIPFSVYHGQDRRYGIPVLTADAANRVMKEIAPLADRILADWEEIWDGSNTVVRLGEDARAAEDEIEARLGVAHPYEQVFGEEDLVGQWDISGAVNGEEAEEFGITAATSDERLEEIEAEILENLADCGESPVAVCVGLDAYLRTLRDNAAADQENED
;
A
#
# COMPACT_ATOMS: atom_id res chain seq x y z
N MET A 1 7.16 10.21 -25.98
CA MET A 1 5.91 10.58 -25.29
C MET A 1 5.25 9.27 -24.93
N SER A 2 4.92 9.09 -23.65
CA SER A 2 4.24 7.89 -23.19
C SER A 2 2.75 8.00 -23.48
N TYR A 3 2.11 6.90 -23.90
CA TYR A 3 0.69 6.83 -24.23
C TYR A 3 -0.13 6.19 -23.11
N VAL A 4 0.50 5.39 -22.24
CA VAL A 4 -0.12 4.87 -21.02
C VAL A 4 -0.51 6.04 -20.10
N LYS A 5 -1.72 5.99 -19.57
CA LYS A 5 -2.23 6.96 -18.62
C LYS A 5 -1.91 6.48 -17.20
N ILE A 6 -1.11 7.26 -16.47
CA ILE A 6 -0.85 7.00 -15.06
C ILE A 6 -2.01 7.55 -14.22
N ILE A 7 -2.52 6.72 -13.31
CA ILE A 7 -3.42 7.12 -12.24
C ILE A 7 -2.56 7.22 -10.98
N GLU A 8 -2.28 8.45 -10.56
CA GLU A 8 -1.37 8.71 -9.44
C GLU A 8 -2.04 8.40 -8.10
N CYS A 9 -1.27 7.82 -7.19
CA CYS A 9 -1.63 7.76 -5.77
C CYS A 9 -1.62 9.17 -5.20
N THR A 10 -2.61 9.48 -4.35
CA THR A 10 -2.90 10.81 -3.85
C THR A 10 -2.69 10.95 -2.34
N THR A 11 -2.76 9.85 -1.60
CA THR A 11 -2.51 9.83 -0.16
C THR A 11 -1.18 9.13 0.15
N PRO A 12 -0.33 9.64 1.06
CA PRO A 12 1.00 9.07 1.31
C PRO A 12 0.99 7.57 1.63
N THR A 13 -0.09 7.08 2.25
CA THR A 13 -0.30 5.71 2.69
C THR A 13 -1.32 4.94 1.83
N GLU A 14 -1.61 5.37 0.60
CA GLU A 14 -2.69 4.79 -0.23
C GLU A 14 -2.59 3.28 -0.45
N LEU A 15 -1.35 2.76 -0.54
CA LEU A 15 -1.09 1.34 -0.72
C LEU A 15 -1.07 0.55 0.58
N PHE A 16 -1.13 1.23 1.73
CA PHE A 16 -1.15 0.58 3.03
C PHE A 16 -2.58 0.17 3.40
N ARG A 17 -2.80 -1.14 3.54
CA ARG A 17 -4.05 -1.67 4.06
C ARG A 17 -3.81 -2.82 5.02
N HIS A 18 -4.37 -2.70 6.23
CA HIS A 18 -4.47 -3.82 7.17
C HIS A 18 -5.95 -4.09 7.45
N TYR A 19 -6.36 -5.36 7.42
CA TYR A 19 -7.72 -5.75 7.79
C TYR A 19 -7.74 -6.32 9.21
N ASP A 20 -8.78 -5.99 9.96
CA ASP A 20 -8.97 -6.49 11.32
C ASP A 20 -8.91 -8.03 11.36
N GLY A 21 -8.10 -8.56 12.28
CA GLY A 21 -7.91 -10.00 12.46
C GLY A 21 -6.95 -10.67 11.46
N GLN A 22 -6.40 -9.93 10.49
CA GLN A 22 -5.24 -10.41 9.71
C GLN A 22 -3.96 -10.19 10.50
N SER A 23 -2.96 -11.05 10.28
CA SER A 23 -1.64 -10.94 10.93
C SER A 23 -0.65 -10.08 10.15
N GLY A 24 -1.03 -9.58 8.98
CA GLY A 24 -0.14 -8.87 8.09
C GLY A 24 -0.88 -7.90 7.18
N VAL A 25 -0.15 -6.91 6.70
CA VAL A 25 -0.62 -5.92 5.72
C VAL A 25 -0.95 -6.61 4.41
N GLN A 26 -1.96 -6.10 3.70
CA GLN A 26 -2.33 -6.59 2.39
C GLN A 26 -1.19 -6.34 1.40
N PRO A 27 -0.89 -7.31 0.51
CA PRO A 27 0.10 -7.12 -0.55
C PRO A 27 -0.26 -5.92 -1.45
N ALA A 28 0.73 -5.15 -1.89
CA ALA A 28 0.55 -4.09 -2.87
C ALA A 28 0.94 -4.55 -4.28
N TYR A 29 0.40 -3.89 -5.30
CA TYR A 29 0.74 -4.14 -6.70
C TYR A 29 0.69 -2.86 -7.53
N ILE A 30 1.43 -2.86 -8.64
CA ILE A 30 1.19 -1.99 -9.79
C ILE A 30 0.41 -2.79 -10.82
N GLU A 31 -0.64 -2.20 -11.40
CA GLU A 31 -1.48 -2.81 -12.43
C GLU A 31 -1.38 -2.04 -13.74
N LEU A 32 -1.10 -2.76 -14.83
CA LEU A 32 -1.29 -2.29 -16.19
C LEU A 32 -2.57 -2.90 -16.76
N ASP A 33 -3.60 -2.08 -16.92
CA ASP A 33 -4.84 -2.40 -17.61
C ASP A 33 -4.61 -2.22 -19.12
N LEU A 34 -4.55 -3.34 -19.85
CA LEU A 34 -4.27 -3.34 -21.28
C LEU A 34 -5.44 -2.76 -22.10
N PRO A 35 -6.72 -3.14 -21.84
CA PRO A 35 -7.85 -2.55 -22.55
C PRO A 35 -7.95 -1.03 -22.48
N ASN A 36 -7.69 -0.43 -21.31
CA ASN A 36 -7.82 1.01 -21.11
C ASN A 36 -6.49 1.77 -21.23
N GLY A 37 -5.36 1.07 -21.26
CA GLY A 37 -4.03 1.67 -21.32
C GLY A 37 -3.73 2.51 -20.09
N THR A 38 -4.08 2.00 -18.90
CA THR A 38 -3.84 2.70 -17.63
C THR A 38 -2.85 1.96 -16.75
N LEU A 39 -2.00 2.73 -16.07
CA LEU A 39 -1.07 2.23 -15.06
C LEU A 39 -1.47 2.84 -13.70
N SER A 40 -1.73 1.98 -12.72
CA SER A 40 -2.15 2.37 -11.36
C SER A 40 -1.45 1.51 -10.32
N ALA A 41 -1.48 1.93 -9.06
CA ALA A 41 -1.04 1.11 -7.94
C ALA A 41 -2.16 1.01 -6.91
N ASP A 42 -2.30 -0.17 -6.30
CA ASP A 42 -3.30 -0.43 -5.26
C ASP A 42 -2.86 -1.60 -4.37
N TYR A 43 -3.59 -1.86 -3.30
CA TYR A 43 -3.44 -3.05 -2.48
C TYR A 43 -4.39 -4.18 -2.93
N ASN A 44 -4.04 -5.42 -2.62
CA ASN A 44 -4.87 -6.57 -2.89
C ASN A 44 -5.98 -6.69 -1.85
N ALA A 45 -7.22 -6.39 -2.25
CA ALA A 45 -8.40 -6.51 -1.40
C ALA A 45 -8.94 -7.95 -1.29
N GLU A 46 -8.45 -8.89 -2.12
CA GLU A 46 -8.92 -10.28 -2.10
C GLU A 46 -8.31 -11.04 -0.92
N ILE A 47 -9.18 -11.54 -0.03
CA ILE A 47 -8.79 -12.43 1.07
C ILE A 47 -8.81 -13.88 0.59
N GLY A 48 -7.65 -14.52 0.58
CA GLY A 48 -7.48 -15.91 0.14
C GLY A 48 -6.77 -16.03 -1.20
N ASN A 49 -7.16 -17.01 -2.02
CA ASN A 49 -6.49 -17.31 -3.30
C ASN A 49 -7.33 -16.90 -4.53
N GLY A 50 -8.28 -15.97 -4.35
CA GLY A 50 -9.06 -15.43 -5.46
C GLY A 50 -8.17 -14.65 -6.42
N ILE A 51 -8.39 -14.81 -7.72
CA ILE A 51 -7.74 -14.00 -8.76
C ILE A 51 -8.85 -13.34 -9.57
N PRO A 52 -8.87 -12.01 -9.71
CA PRO A 52 -9.85 -11.34 -10.55
C PRO A 52 -9.84 -11.88 -11.98
N PHE A 53 -11.02 -11.95 -12.61
CA PHE A 53 -11.17 -12.54 -13.94
C PHE A 53 -10.27 -11.88 -14.99
N SER A 54 -10.18 -10.54 -14.96
CA SER A 54 -9.33 -9.76 -15.87
C SER A 54 -7.85 -10.08 -15.72
N VAL A 55 -7.37 -10.22 -14.47
CA VAL A 55 -6.00 -10.66 -14.16
C VAL A 55 -5.78 -12.11 -14.62
N TYR A 56 -6.72 -13.02 -14.32
CA TYR A 56 -6.61 -14.43 -14.69
C TYR A 56 -6.54 -14.64 -16.21
N HIS A 57 -7.26 -13.83 -16.98
CA HIS A 57 -7.25 -13.86 -18.44
C HIS A 57 -6.23 -12.90 -19.08
N GLY A 58 -5.42 -12.21 -18.26
CA GLY A 58 -4.28 -11.40 -18.69
C GLY A 58 -4.63 -10.02 -19.26
N GLN A 59 -5.88 -9.57 -19.13
CA GLN A 59 -6.30 -8.21 -19.48
C GLN A 59 -5.63 -7.17 -18.56
N ASP A 60 -5.50 -7.52 -17.28
CA ASP A 60 -4.78 -6.73 -16.29
C ASP A 60 -3.48 -7.45 -15.93
N ARG A 61 -2.37 -6.71 -15.92
CA ARG A 61 -1.05 -7.22 -15.52
C ARG A 61 -0.69 -6.65 -14.16
N ARG A 62 -0.67 -7.49 -13.12
CA ARG A 62 -0.31 -7.09 -11.76
C ARG A 62 1.12 -7.48 -11.43
N TYR A 63 1.91 -6.49 -11.01
CA TYR A 63 3.27 -6.63 -10.55
C TYR A 63 3.31 -6.39 -9.05
N GLY A 64 3.62 -7.42 -8.25
CA GLY A 64 3.70 -7.30 -6.80
C GLY A 64 4.82 -6.37 -6.38
N ILE A 65 4.53 -5.44 -5.48
CA ILE A 65 5.48 -4.48 -4.92
C ILE A 65 5.36 -4.46 -3.38
N PRO A 66 6.39 -4.03 -2.65
CA PRO A 66 6.21 -3.68 -1.24
C PRO A 66 5.25 -2.49 -1.09
N VAL A 67 4.86 -2.20 0.15
CA VAL A 67 4.00 -1.04 0.45
C VAL A 67 4.82 0.23 0.32
N LEU A 68 4.82 0.79 -0.89
CA LEU A 68 5.50 2.05 -1.21
C LEU A 68 4.70 3.25 -0.70
N THR A 69 5.39 4.36 -0.46
CA THR A 69 4.75 5.67 -0.35
C THR A 69 4.14 6.07 -1.70
N ALA A 70 3.13 6.96 -1.69
CA ALA A 70 2.54 7.46 -2.94
C ALA A 70 3.58 8.09 -3.88
N ASP A 71 4.54 8.85 -3.34
CA ASP A 71 5.58 9.48 -4.15
C ASP A 71 6.48 8.44 -4.84
N ALA A 72 6.88 7.40 -4.11
CA ALA A 72 7.67 6.30 -4.66
C ALA A 72 6.88 5.51 -5.71
N ALA A 73 5.62 5.16 -5.43
CA ALA A 73 4.75 4.48 -6.39
C ALA A 73 4.57 5.30 -7.68
N ASN A 74 4.27 6.59 -7.56
CA ASN A 74 4.11 7.49 -8.69
C ASN A 74 5.40 7.65 -9.51
N ARG A 75 6.55 7.74 -8.84
CA ARG A 75 7.87 7.80 -9.49
C ARG A 75 8.14 6.52 -10.28
N VAL A 76 7.96 5.36 -9.67
CA VAL A 76 8.20 4.06 -10.30
C VAL A 76 7.27 3.83 -11.48
N MET A 77 5.97 4.18 -11.36
CA MET A 77 5.03 4.13 -12.48
C MET A 77 5.50 4.98 -13.67
N LYS A 78 6.05 6.18 -13.41
CA LYS A 78 6.63 7.05 -14.46
C LYS A 78 7.87 6.43 -15.10
N GLU A 79 8.70 5.74 -14.33
CA GLU A 79 9.92 5.07 -14.81
C GLU A 79 9.62 3.87 -15.70
N ILE A 80 8.58 3.10 -15.40
CA ILE A 80 8.17 1.93 -16.18
C ILE A 80 7.17 2.24 -17.30
N ALA A 81 6.57 3.45 -17.32
CA ALA A 81 5.60 3.84 -18.34
C ALA A 81 6.07 3.62 -19.80
N PRO A 82 7.34 3.88 -20.18
CA PRO A 82 7.82 3.56 -21.52
C PRO A 82 7.84 2.06 -21.86
N LEU A 83 7.94 1.19 -20.85
CA LEU A 83 7.85 -0.27 -21.03
C LEU A 83 6.40 -0.69 -21.14
N ALA A 84 5.51 -0.11 -20.33
CA ALA A 84 4.07 -0.32 -20.45
C ALA A 84 3.56 0.06 -21.86
N ASP A 85 4.07 1.14 -22.45
CA ASP A 85 3.74 1.50 -23.84
C ASP A 85 4.13 0.43 -24.87
N ARG A 86 5.26 -0.26 -24.67
CA ARG A 86 5.69 -1.37 -25.53
C ARG A 86 4.75 -2.56 -25.41
N ILE A 87 4.30 -2.86 -24.19
CA ILE A 87 3.27 -3.90 -23.95
C ILE A 87 1.96 -3.52 -24.66
N LEU A 88 1.50 -2.28 -24.49
CA LEU A 88 0.27 -1.78 -25.12
C LEU A 88 0.32 -1.77 -26.65
N ALA A 89 1.51 -1.67 -27.24
CA ALA A 89 1.71 -1.68 -28.68
C ALA A 89 1.73 -3.10 -29.29
N ASP A 90 1.96 -4.14 -28.50
CA ASP A 90 2.22 -5.51 -28.97
C ASP A 90 1.45 -6.56 -28.15
N TRP A 91 0.15 -6.34 -27.95
CA TRP A 91 -0.77 -7.32 -27.37
C TRP A 91 -2.01 -7.52 -28.25
N GLU A 92 -2.64 -8.70 -28.12
CA GLU A 92 -3.90 -9.01 -28.80
C GLU A 92 -4.86 -9.79 -27.89
N GLU A 93 -6.16 -9.59 -28.10
CA GLU A 93 -7.21 -10.44 -27.53
C GLU A 93 -7.51 -11.62 -28.47
N ILE A 94 -7.52 -12.82 -27.93
CA ILE A 94 -7.84 -14.05 -28.67
C ILE A 94 -8.91 -14.86 -27.93
N TRP A 95 -9.81 -15.48 -28.69
CA TRP A 95 -10.75 -16.46 -28.16
C TRP A 95 -10.08 -17.84 -28.06
N ASP A 96 -9.99 -18.41 -26.86
CA ASP A 96 -9.31 -19.70 -26.62
C ASP A 96 -10.22 -20.94 -26.78
N GLY A 97 -11.48 -20.73 -27.13
CA GLY A 97 -12.50 -21.78 -27.19
C GLY A 97 -13.48 -21.78 -26.01
N SER A 98 -13.17 -21.05 -24.93
CA SER A 98 -14.02 -20.88 -23.76
C SER A 98 -14.11 -19.43 -23.27
N ASN A 99 -13.03 -18.66 -23.35
CA ASN A 99 -12.93 -17.28 -22.88
C ASN A 99 -12.09 -16.43 -23.84
N THR A 100 -12.19 -15.10 -23.68
CA THR A 100 -11.26 -14.14 -24.30
C THR A 100 -10.05 -13.98 -23.40
N VAL A 101 -8.86 -14.25 -23.94
CA VAL A 101 -7.57 -14.15 -23.23
C VAL A 101 -6.63 -13.20 -23.97
N VAL A 102 -5.69 -12.63 -23.22
CA VAL A 102 -4.62 -11.81 -23.80
C VAL A 102 -3.44 -12.67 -24.22
N ARG A 103 -2.89 -12.36 -25.40
CA ARG A 103 -1.58 -12.83 -25.83
C ARG A 103 -0.67 -11.63 -26.05
N LEU A 104 0.47 -11.62 -25.37
CA LEU A 104 1.56 -10.68 -25.62
C LEU A 104 2.38 -11.14 -26.82
N GLY A 105 2.84 -10.20 -27.64
CA GLY A 105 3.85 -10.42 -28.67
C GLY A 105 5.27 -10.50 -28.09
N GLU A 106 6.27 -10.49 -28.96
CA GLU A 106 7.67 -10.65 -28.54
C GLU A 106 8.22 -9.40 -27.84
N ASP A 107 7.88 -8.20 -28.33
CA ASP A 107 8.34 -6.96 -27.71
C ASP A 107 7.62 -6.72 -26.38
N ALA A 108 6.32 -7.02 -26.33
CA ALA A 108 5.53 -6.93 -25.09
C ALA A 108 6.06 -7.86 -24.00
N ARG A 109 6.40 -9.12 -24.31
CA ARG A 109 7.02 -10.03 -23.33
C ARG A 109 8.37 -9.52 -22.85
N ALA A 110 9.22 -9.03 -23.75
CA ALA A 110 10.52 -8.49 -23.38
C ALA A 110 10.40 -7.24 -22.50
N ALA A 111 9.39 -6.40 -22.75
CA ALA A 111 9.09 -5.24 -21.92
C ALA A 111 8.54 -5.65 -20.54
N GLU A 112 7.70 -6.68 -20.49
CA GLU A 112 7.18 -7.25 -19.24
C GLU A 112 8.30 -7.81 -18.36
N ASP A 113 9.21 -8.61 -18.92
CA ASP A 113 10.38 -9.13 -18.20
C ASP A 113 11.24 -8.00 -17.60
N GLU A 114 11.38 -6.89 -18.34
CA GLU A 114 12.12 -5.71 -17.87
C GLU A 114 11.39 -4.97 -16.73
N ILE A 115 10.05 -4.91 -16.76
CA ILE A 115 9.26 -4.37 -15.65
C ILE A 115 9.46 -5.24 -14.40
N GLU A 116 9.30 -6.56 -14.53
CA GLU A 116 9.46 -7.49 -13.41
C GLU A 116 10.86 -7.39 -12.77
N ALA A 117 11.90 -7.25 -13.60
CA ALA A 117 13.27 -7.07 -13.11
C ALA A 117 13.44 -5.73 -12.36
N ARG A 118 12.87 -4.63 -12.87
CA ARG A 118 12.95 -3.31 -12.23
C ARG A 118 12.18 -3.22 -10.93
N LEU A 119 11.09 -3.97 -10.80
CA LEU A 119 10.26 -4.01 -9.60
C LEU A 119 10.72 -5.07 -8.60
N GLY A 120 11.72 -5.88 -8.94
CA GLY A 120 12.20 -6.98 -8.08
C GLY A 120 11.25 -8.16 -7.96
N VAL A 121 10.23 -8.26 -8.83
CA VAL A 121 9.19 -9.30 -8.78
C VAL A 121 9.80 -10.70 -8.88
N ALA A 122 10.82 -10.86 -9.73
CA ALA A 122 11.53 -12.14 -9.92
C ALA A 122 12.47 -12.49 -8.74
N HIS A 123 12.84 -11.52 -7.91
CA HIS A 123 13.80 -11.67 -6.82
C HIS A 123 13.25 -11.04 -5.53
N PRO A 124 12.18 -11.61 -4.93
CA PRO A 124 11.46 -10.99 -3.81
C PRO A 124 12.28 -10.89 -2.51
N TYR A 125 13.48 -11.47 -2.47
CA TYR A 125 14.41 -11.37 -1.34
C TYR A 125 15.51 -10.33 -1.56
N GLU A 126 15.60 -9.74 -2.75
CA GLU A 126 16.50 -8.63 -3.06
C GLU A 126 15.72 -7.33 -2.87
N GLN A 127 16.17 -6.50 -1.93
CA GLN A 127 15.53 -5.22 -1.67
C GLN A 127 15.90 -4.25 -2.80
N VAL A 128 14.94 -4.00 -3.70
CA VAL A 128 15.10 -3.07 -4.85
C VAL A 128 14.78 -1.63 -4.46
N PHE A 129 13.89 -1.44 -3.49
CA PHE A 129 13.45 -0.13 -3.00
C PHE A 129 14.16 0.22 -1.70
N GLY A 130 14.66 1.46 -1.60
CA GLY A 130 15.25 1.98 -0.38
C GLY A 130 14.19 2.15 0.73
N GLU A 131 14.62 2.26 1.99
CA GLU A 131 13.68 2.44 3.11
C GLU A 131 12.88 3.75 2.99
N GLU A 132 13.44 4.76 2.33
CA GLU A 132 12.80 6.04 2.04
C GLU A 132 11.61 5.92 1.08
N ASP A 133 11.57 4.87 0.26
CA ASP A 133 10.48 4.60 -0.67
C ASP A 133 9.33 3.82 -0.01
N LEU A 134 9.58 3.16 1.11
CA LEU A 134 8.63 2.31 1.81
C LEU A 134 7.79 3.12 2.79
N VAL A 135 6.58 2.66 3.10
CA VAL A 135 5.84 3.11 4.29
C VAL A 135 6.44 2.42 5.52
N GLY A 136 6.87 3.20 6.51
CA GLY A 136 7.40 2.73 7.79
C GLY A 136 6.32 2.10 8.65
N GLN A 137 6.37 0.79 8.83
CA GLN A 137 5.36 0.03 9.58
C GLN A 137 5.84 -0.22 11.00
N TRP A 138 5.06 0.26 11.97
CA TRP A 138 5.34 0.12 13.40
C TRP A 138 4.26 -0.72 14.07
N ASP A 139 4.67 -1.52 15.06
CA ASP A 139 3.74 -2.12 16.00
C ASP A 139 3.54 -1.20 17.22
N ILE A 140 2.51 -1.49 18.01
CA ILE A 140 2.19 -0.71 19.21
C ILE A 140 3.39 -0.64 20.16
N SER A 141 4.11 -1.75 20.39
CA SER A 141 5.25 -1.73 21.31
C SER A 141 6.45 -0.90 20.84
N GLY A 142 6.58 -0.65 19.54
CA GLY A 142 7.55 0.27 18.98
C GLY A 142 7.05 1.72 18.89
N ALA A 143 5.73 1.91 18.84
CA ALA A 143 5.10 3.21 18.71
C ALA A 143 4.86 3.92 20.05
N VAL A 144 4.61 3.16 21.12
CA VAL A 144 4.23 3.70 22.44
C VAL A 144 5.16 3.23 23.54
N ASN A 145 5.31 4.04 24.59
CA ASN A 145 6.11 3.79 25.78
C ASN A 145 5.27 3.46 27.03
N GLY A 146 3.95 3.67 26.98
CA GLY A 146 3.00 3.38 28.05
C GLY A 146 2.61 4.57 28.93
N GLU A 147 3.19 5.75 28.69
CA GLU A 147 2.94 6.99 29.43
C GLU A 147 2.07 7.98 28.63
N GLU A 148 1.49 7.55 27.50
CA GLU A 148 0.75 8.43 26.56
C GLU A 148 -0.43 9.14 27.22
N ALA A 149 -1.07 8.50 28.20
CA ALA A 149 -2.16 9.11 28.95
C ALA A 149 -1.67 10.33 29.77
N GLU A 150 -0.50 10.25 30.39
CA GLU A 150 0.10 11.37 31.14
C GLU A 150 0.70 12.39 30.17
N GLU A 151 1.47 11.93 29.18
CA GLU A 151 2.19 12.75 28.21
C GLU A 151 1.24 13.67 27.41
N PHE A 152 0.15 13.11 26.90
CA PHE A 152 -0.83 13.85 26.10
C PHE A 152 -2.05 14.33 26.89
N GLY A 153 -2.10 14.02 28.20
CA GLY A 153 -3.21 14.40 29.08
C GLY A 153 -4.55 13.76 28.69
N ILE A 154 -4.53 12.49 28.29
CA ILE A 154 -5.73 11.75 27.89
C ILE A 154 -6.59 11.47 29.13
N THR A 155 -7.77 12.04 29.15
CA THR A 155 -8.81 11.85 30.18
C THR A 155 -10.11 11.34 29.56
N ALA A 156 -11.10 10.95 30.39
CA ALA A 156 -12.43 10.55 29.96
C ALA A 156 -13.14 11.59 29.05
N ALA A 157 -12.79 12.86 29.17
CA ALA A 157 -13.37 13.95 28.38
C ALA A 157 -12.66 14.20 27.04
N THR A 158 -11.62 13.44 26.72
CA THR A 158 -10.84 13.61 25.48
C THR A 158 -11.69 13.27 24.26
N SER A 159 -11.83 14.21 23.33
CA SER A 159 -12.60 14.03 22.10
C SER A 159 -11.90 13.09 21.12
N ASP A 160 -12.67 12.47 20.22
CA ASP A 160 -12.12 11.67 19.11
C ASP A 160 -11.17 12.51 18.24
N GLU A 161 -11.52 13.76 17.92
CA GLU A 161 -10.67 14.69 17.17
C GLU A 161 -9.31 14.92 17.87
N ARG A 162 -9.28 15.02 19.21
CA ARG A 162 -8.02 15.16 19.94
C ARG A 162 -7.21 13.87 19.93
N LEU A 163 -7.84 12.69 19.94
CA LEU A 163 -7.13 11.42 19.79
C LEU A 163 -6.53 11.28 18.39
N GLU A 164 -7.23 11.72 17.35
CA GLU A 164 -6.71 11.76 15.97
C GLU A 164 -5.49 12.70 15.86
N GLU A 165 -5.50 13.85 16.53
CA GLU A 165 -4.32 14.73 16.59
C GLU A 165 -3.13 14.07 17.30
N ILE A 166 -3.36 13.38 18.42
CA ILE A 166 -2.32 12.67 19.17
C ILE A 166 -1.75 11.53 18.33
N GLU A 167 -2.60 10.76 17.65
CA GLU A 167 -2.18 9.71 16.72
C GLU A 167 -1.28 10.28 15.63
N ALA A 168 -1.67 11.40 15.01
CA ALA A 168 -0.88 12.06 13.99
C ALA A 168 0.49 12.53 14.52
N GLU A 169 0.55 13.09 15.73
CA GLU A 169 1.80 13.53 16.38
C GLU A 169 2.75 12.35 16.66
N ILE A 170 2.21 11.22 17.14
CA ILE A 170 3.00 10.00 17.34
C ILE A 170 3.55 9.47 16.01
N LEU A 171 2.71 9.40 14.96
CA LEU A 171 3.15 8.92 13.65
C LEU A 171 4.20 9.85 13.00
N GLU A 172 4.09 11.16 13.18
CA GLU A 172 5.11 12.12 12.72
C GLU A 172 6.46 11.87 13.41
N ASN A 173 6.47 11.71 14.73
CA ASN A 173 7.67 11.40 15.49
C ASN A 173 8.30 10.06 15.08
N LEU A 174 7.49 9.05 14.76
CA LEU A 174 7.97 7.76 14.26
C LEU A 174 8.58 7.87 12.85
N ALA A 175 8.01 8.70 11.98
CA ALA A 175 8.60 8.99 10.67
C ALA A 175 9.96 9.68 10.82
N ASP A 176 10.08 10.64 11.75
CA ASP A 176 11.33 11.34 12.05
C ASP A 176 12.43 10.43 12.65
N CYS A 177 12.02 9.37 13.37
CA CYS A 177 12.94 8.39 13.93
C CYS A 177 13.38 7.31 12.93
N GLY A 178 12.58 7.07 11.87
CA GLY A 178 12.83 6.05 10.86
C GLY A 178 13.59 6.57 9.64
N GLU A 179 13.87 5.67 8.69
CA GLU A 179 14.39 6.04 7.37
C GLU A 179 13.26 6.33 6.37
N SER A 180 12.03 5.95 6.71
CA SER A 180 10.83 6.20 5.90
C SER A 180 10.19 7.55 6.25
N PRO A 181 9.80 8.37 5.26
CA PRO A 181 9.14 9.66 5.48
C PRO A 181 7.68 9.53 5.92
N VAL A 182 7.10 8.32 5.94
CA VAL A 182 5.69 8.08 6.24
C VAL A 182 5.58 6.89 7.18
N ALA A 183 5.07 7.09 8.39
CA ALA A 183 4.85 6.02 9.36
C ALA A 183 3.37 5.63 9.48
N VAL A 184 3.13 4.36 9.76
CA VAL A 184 1.82 3.79 10.11
C VAL A 184 1.96 2.86 11.31
N CYS A 185 0.97 2.85 12.19
CA CYS A 185 0.92 1.93 13.32
C CYS A 185 -0.47 1.29 13.43
N VAL A 186 -0.54 -0.02 13.21
CA VAL A 186 -1.82 -0.75 13.27
C VAL A 186 -2.30 -0.82 14.72
N GLY A 187 -3.51 -0.30 14.97
CA GLY A 187 -4.16 -0.36 16.28
C GLY A 187 -3.87 0.81 17.20
N LEU A 188 -3.17 1.86 16.74
CA LEU A 188 -2.81 3.01 17.56
C LEU A 188 -4.06 3.80 17.99
N ASP A 189 -4.98 4.14 17.08
CA ASP A 189 -6.30 4.69 17.44
C ASP A 189 -7.03 3.85 18.51
N ALA A 190 -7.08 2.52 18.34
CA ALA A 190 -7.76 1.64 19.30
C ALA A 190 -7.07 1.65 20.68
N TYR A 191 -5.75 1.73 20.71
CA TYR A 191 -4.96 1.88 21.93
C TYR A 191 -5.29 3.21 22.64
N LEU A 192 -5.26 4.32 21.92
CA LEU A 192 -5.56 5.65 22.46
C LEU A 192 -7.00 5.76 22.99
N ARG A 193 -7.97 5.16 22.29
CA ARG A 193 -9.36 5.04 22.77
C ARG A 193 -9.45 4.21 24.05
N THR A 194 -8.70 3.12 24.14
CA THR A 194 -8.64 2.27 25.34
C THR A 194 -8.12 3.06 26.55
N LEU A 195 -7.11 3.92 26.37
CA LEU A 195 -6.62 4.80 27.44
C LEU A 195 -7.70 5.74 27.96
N ARG A 196 -8.46 6.39 27.06
CA ARG A 196 -9.59 7.24 27.43
C ARG A 196 -10.68 6.45 28.17
N ASP A 197 -11.04 5.28 27.66
CA ASP A 197 -12.12 4.47 28.23
C ASP A 197 -11.75 3.94 29.62
N ASN A 198 -10.47 3.61 29.85
CA ASN A 198 -9.97 3.27 31.18
C ASN A 198 -10.04 4.46 32.16
N ALA A 199 -9.67 5.66 31.72
CA ALA A 199 -9.79 6.86 32.55
C ALA A 199 -11.25 7.16 32.95
N ALA A 200 -12.22 6.85 32.09
CA ALA A 200 -13.64 6.95 32.42
C ALA A 200 -14.05 5.92 33.48
N ALA A 201 -13.59 4.68 33.35
CA ALA A 201 -13.88 3.62 34.32
C ALA A 201 -13.26 3.90 35.70
N ASP A 202 -12.05 4.46 35.75
CA ASP A 202 -11.41 4.85 37.00
C ASP A 202 -12.16 5.99 37.70
N GLN A 203 -12.64 6.98 36.94
CA GLN A 203 -13.45 8.07 37.47
C GLN A 203 -14.79 7.57 38.06
N GLU A 204 -15.44 6.59 37.42
CA GLU A 204 -16.67 5.97 37.93
C GLU A 204 -16.46 5.14 39.22
N ASN A 205 -15.25 4.64 39.46
CA ASN A 205 -14.91 3.87 40.67
C ASN A 205 -14.51 4.76 41.87
N GLU A 206 -14.19 6.03 41.63
CA GLU A 206 -13.81 7.00 42.66
C GLU A 206 -14.98 7.86 43.19
N ASP A 207 -16.10 7.93 42.44
CA ASP A 207 -17.36 8.62 42.81
C ASP A 207 -18.35 7.75 43.61
#